data_AF-A0AAX4PEB5-F1
#
_entry.id   AF-A0AAX4PEB5-F1
#
_cell.length_a   1.000
_cell.length_b   1.000
_cell.length_c   1.000
_cell.angle_alpha   90.00
_cell.angle_beta   90.00
_cell.angle_gamma   90.00
#
_symmetry.space_group_name_H-M   'P 1'
#
loop_
_entity.id
_entity.type
_entity.pdbx_description
1 polymer ?
#
loop_
_entity_poly.entity_id
_entity_poly.type
_entity_poly.pdbx_seq_one_letter_code
_entity_poly.pdbx_strand_id
1 'polypeptide(L)'
;MAPEEIVAAQLEALRTPHEPRTNHGIQVMYEFCEGSGSMERSRYFGYSKDLYHFDHFLGGFQNEFKDLMEYDSYSFDDVGMNQEGEKTVRVTVRGSRGSQEYEKSFTFCLVTREFGTKKGCLMTSRIVKH
;
A
#
# COMPACT_ATOMS: atom_id res chain seq x y z
N MET A 1 -17.27 -1.31 1.74
CA MET A 1 -16.06 -2.05 2.11
C MET A 1 -15.38 -1.27 3.22
N ALA A 2 -15.10 -1.93 4.33
CA ALA A 2 -14.41 -1.35 5.46
C ALA A 2 -12.93 -1.09 5.10
N PRO A 3 -12.25 -0.12 5.74
CA PRO A 3 -10.83 0.15 5.51
C PRO A 3 -9.94 -1.08 5.57
N GLU A 4 -10.18 -1.96 6.54
CA GLU A 4 -9.44 -3.19 6.80
C GLU A 4 -9.61 -4.20 5.67
N GLU A 5 -10.81 -4.34 5.12
CA GLU A 5 -11.09 -5.22 3.98
C GLU A 5 -10.32 -4.78 2.73
N ILE A 6 -10.19 -3.47 2.51
CA ILE A 6 -9.42 -2.90 1.39
C ILE A 6 -7.92 -3.12 1.57
N VAL A 7 -7.43 -2.96 2.81
CA VAL A 7 -6.02 -3.22 3.13
C VAL A 7 -5.73 -4.72 3.08
N ALA A 8 -6.65 -5.57 3.51
CA ALA A 8 -6.54 -7.02 3.36
C ALA A 8 -6.39 -7.43 1.90
N ALA A 9 -7.24 -6.90 1.00
CA ALA A 9 -7.15 -7.20 -0.42
C ALA A 9 -5.80 -6.80 -1.05
N GLN A 10 -5.25 -5.65 -0.64
CA GLN A 10 -3.93 -5.18 -1.03
C GLN A 10 -2.81 -6.09 -0.48
N LEU A 11 -2.89 -6.45 0.80
CA LEU A 11 -1.95 -7.35 1.48
C LEU A 11 -1.93 -8.75 0.85
N GLU A 12 -3.10 -9.35 0.58
CA GLU A 12 -3.18 -10.64 -0.09
C GLU A 12 -2.48 -10.64 -1.46
N ALA A 13 -2.62 -9.56 -2.24
CA ALA A 13 -1.91 -9.43 -3.51
C ALA A 13 -0.38 -9.30 -3.34
N LEU A 14 0.06 -8.67 -2.25
CA LEU A 14 1.49 -8.50 -1.91
C LEU A 14 2.13 -9.76 -1.32
N ARG A 15 1.32 -10.67 -0.77
CA ARG A 15 1.81 -11.96 -0.24
C ARG A 15 2.43 -12.83 -1.33
N THR A 16 1.85 -12.82 -2.53
CA THR A 16 2.39 -13.47 -3.73
C THR A 16 2.50 -12.44 -4.87
N PRO A 17 3.48 -11.52 -4.82
CA PRO A 17 3.47 -10.31 -5.63
C PRO A 17 3.70 -10.55 -7.12
N HIS A 18 4.10 -11.76 -7.52
CA HIS A 18 4.34 -12.15 -8.90
C HIS A 18 3.29 -13.12 -9.47
N GLU A 19 2.19 -13.36 -8.76
CA GLU A 19 1.06 -14.19 -9.21
C GLU A 19 -0.18 -13.32 -9.42
N PRO A 20 -0.95 -13.48 -10.53
CA PRO A 20 -0.78 -14.45 -11.62
C PRO A 20 0.25 -14.02 -12.69
N ARG A 21 0.95 -12.90 -12.47
CA ARG A 21 2.00 -12.39 -13.37
C ARG A 21 2.97 -11.50 -12.61
N THR A 22 4.17 -11.32 -13.17
CA THR A 22 5.22 -10.51 -12.55
C THR A 22 4.72 -9.14 -12.09
N ASN A 23 5.02 -8.81 -10.82
CA ASN A 23 4.68 -7.55 -10.16
C ASN A 23 3.16 -7.29 -10.03
N HIS A 24 2.32 -8.31 -10.13
CA HIS A 24 0.87 -8.19 -9.93
C HIS A 24 0.53 -7.52 -8.60
N GLY A 25 1.13 -7.94 -7.48
CA GLY A 25 0.85 -7.35 -6.17
C GLY A 25 1.14 -5.85 -6.12
N ILE A 26 2.28 -5.44 -6.67
CA ILE A 26 2.66 -4.02 -6.74
C ILE A 26 1.74 -3.26 -7.71
N GLN A 27 1.27 -3.89 -8.78
CA GLN A 27 0.27 -3.28 -9.64
C GLN A 27 -1.07 -3.09 -8.94
N VAL A 28 -1.51 -4.04 -8.10
CA VAL A 28 -2.68 -3.84 -7.24
C VAL A 28 -2.47 -2.61 -6.37
N MET A 29 -1.30 -2.46 -5.75
CA MET A 29 -0.98 -1.25 -4.97
C MET A 29 -1.03 0.04 -5.79
N TYR A 30 -0.55 0.00 -7.03
CA TYR A 30 -0.65 1.13 -7.96
C TYR A 30 -2.11 1.45 -8.31
N GLU A 31 -2.94 0.43 -8.53
CA GLU A 31 -4.37 0.63 -8.80
C GLU A 31 -5.15 1.16 -7.59
N PHE A 32 -4.71 0.84 -6.37
CA PHE A 32 -5.28 1.43 -5.14
C PHE A 32 -4.65 2.76 -4.76
N CYS A 33 -3.56 3.18 -5.40
CA CYS A 33 -2.92 4.46 -5.12
C CYS A 33 -3.81 5.62 -5.59
N GLU A 34 -4.12 6.55 -4.68
CA GLU A 34 -4.96 7.70 -5.00
C GLU A 34 -4.34 8.55 -6.13
N GLY A 35 -3.04 8.84 -6.02
CA GLY A 35 -2.28 9.64 -6.98
C GLY A 35 -1.82 8.89 -8.23
N SER A 36 -2.23 7.65 -8.45
CA SER A 36 -1.84 6.86 -9.63
C SER A 36 -2.28 7.55 -10.93
N GLY A 37 -1.37 7.66 -11.90
CA GLY A 37 -1.69 8.22 -13.23
C GLY A 37 -1.86 9.75 -13.23
N SER A 38 -1.56 10.42 -12.11
CA SER A 38 -1.51 11.88 -12.03
C SER A 38 -0.08 12.38 -12.32
N MET A 39 0.02 13.56 -12.95
CA MET A 39 1.29 14.30 -13.07
C MET A 39 1.66 15.02 -11.75
N GLU A 40 0.72 15.12 -10.81
CA GLU A 40 1.01 15.69 -9.50
C GLU A 40 1.92 14.77 -8.69
N ARG A 41 2.80 15.40 -7.89
CA ARG A 41 3.72 14.64 -7.04
C ARG A 41 2.99 14.15 -5.81
N SER A 42 3.02 12.85 -5.58
CA SER A 42 2.48 12.19 -4.40
C SER A 42 3.55 12.02 -3.31
N ARG A 43 3.10 11.90 -2.06
CA ARG A 43 3.93 11.50 -0.91
C ARG A 43 3.65 10.06 -0.47
N TYR A 44 3.15 9.21 -1.37
CA TYR A 44 2.76 7.83 -1.09
C TYR A 44 3.84 7.04 -0.32
N PHE A 45 5.10 7.24 -0.73
CA PHE A 45 6.30 6.58 -0.17
C PHE A 45 6.93 7.33 1.01
N GLY A 46 6.31 8.40 1.52
CA GLY A 46 6.88 9.29 2.54
C GLY A 46 7.76 10.42 1.98
N TYR A 47 8.08 10.39 0.69
CA TYR A 47 8.79 11.46 -0.03
C TYR A 47 8.06 11.83 -1.32
N SER A 48 8.35 13.02 -1.85
CA SER A 48 7.68 13.55 -3.04
C SER A 48 8.17 12.85 -4.32
N LYS A 49 7.27 12.19 -5.05
CA LYS A 49 7.58 11.45 -6.29
C LYS A 49 6.39 11.53 -7.24
N ASP A 50 6.63 11.60 -8.54
CA ASP A 50 5.57 11.46 -9.54
C ASP A 50 5.21 9.98 -9.71
N LEU A 51 3.91 9.68 -9.78
CA LEU A 51 3.36 8.31 -9.90
C LEU A 51 2.57 8.16 -11.21
N TYR A 52 2.96 8.92 -12.23
CA TYR A 52 2.29 8.92 -13.52
C TYR A 52 2.44 7.58 -14.25
N HIS A 53 3.65 6.99 -14.22
CA HIS A 53 3.92 5.67 -14.80
C HIS A 53 4.02 4.59 -13.73
N PHE A 54 3.57 3.38 -14.07
CA PHE A 54 3.71 2.21 -13.21
C PHE A 54 5.17 1.95 -12.83
N ASP A 55 6.13 2.09 -13.76
CA ASP A 55 7.55 1.84 -13.47
C ASP A 55 8.13 2.75 -12.37
N HIS A 56 7.63 3.99 -12.27
CA HIS A 56 8.03 4.90 -11.19
C HIS A 56 7.49 4.42 -9.84
N PHE A 57 6.24 3.97 -9.81
CA PHE A 57 5.64 3.39 -8.62
C PHE A 57 6.34 2.08 -8.23
N LEU A 58 6.60 1.21 -9.20
CA LEU A 58 7.26 -0.08 -9.02
C LEU A 58 8.61 0.08 -8.32
N GLY A 59 9.49 0.92 -8.85
CA GLY A 59 10.81 1.16 -8.25
C GLY A 59 10.72 1.78 -6.86
N GLY A 60 9.77 2.70 -6.64
CA GLY A 60 9.53 3.29 -5.31
C GLY A 60 9.06 2.25 -4.29
N PHE A 61 8.14 1.39 -4.69
CA PHE A 61 7.55 0.36 -3.83
C PHE A 61 8.58 -0.70 -3.45
N GLN A 62 9.35 -1.20 -4.41
CA GLN A 62 10.41 -2.18 -4.15
C GLN A 62 11.50 -1.63 -3.23
N ASN A 63 11.79 -0.32 -3.29
CA ASN A 63 12.79 0.30 -2.44
C ASN A 63 12.29 0.52 -1.00
N GLU A 64 11.09 1.08 -0.83
CA GLU A 64 10.59 1.49 0.49
C GLU A 64 9.86 0.38 1.25
N PHE A 65 9.19 -0.51 0.53
CA PHE A 65 8.21 -1.45 1.08
C PHE A 65 8.54 -2.89 0.75
N LYS A 66 9.83 -3.22 0.57
CA LYS A 66 10.26 -4.60 0.35
C LYS A 66 9.70 -5.56 1.40
N ASP A 67 9.64 -5.15 2.66
CA ASP A 67 9.22 -5.99 3.79
C ASP A 67 7.69 -6.24 3.81
N LEU A 68 6.92 -5.45 3.06
CA LEU A 68 5.49 -5.65 2.80
C LEU A 68 5.23 -6.66 1.67
N MET A 69 6.26 -7.26 1.08
CA MET A 69 6.14 -8.27 0.03
C MET A 69 6.65 -9.61 0.51
N GLU A 70 6.05 -10.70 0.01
CA GLU A 70 6.49 -12.08 0.26
C GLU A 70 6.62 -12.41 1.76
N TYR A 71 5.68 -11.91 2.57
CA TYR A 71 5.62 -12.17 4.00
C TYR A 71 4.80 -13.44 4.31
N ASP A 72 5.01 -14.01 5.51
CA ASP A 72 4.36 -15.25 5.93
C ASP A 72 2.96 -15.01 6.51
N SER A 73 2.79 -13.97 7.33
CA SER A 73 1.51 -13.60 7.95
C SER A 73 1.41 -12.09 8.25
N TYR A 74 0.19 -11.62 8.53
CA TYR A 74 -0.05 -10.26 9.00
C TYR A 74 -1.14 -10.20 10.08
N SER A 75 -1.16 -9.13 10.87
CA SER A 75 -2.22 -8.79 11.81
C SER A 75 -2.65 -7.34 11.63
N PHE A 76 -3.94 -7.07 11.86
CA PHE A 76 -4.45 -5.72 12.02
C PHE A 76 -4.27 -5.30 13.48
N ASP A 77 -3.59 -4.18 13.71
CA ASP A 77 -3.28 -3.70 15.04
C ASP A 77 -4.24 -2.60 15.50
N ASP A 78 -4.64 -1.73 14.58
CA ASP A 78 -5.52 -0.60 14.88
C ASP A 78 -6.21 -0.05 13.63
N VAL A 79 -7.40 0.54 13.80
CA VAL A 79 -8.17 1.18 12.73
C VAL A 79 -8.76 2.48 13.25
N GLY A 80 -8.56 3.55 12.50
CA GLY A 80 -8.95 4.87 12.97
C GLY A 80 -8.97 5.92 11.87
N MET A 81 -8.72 7.16 12.29
CA MET A 81 -8.68 8.32 11.41
C MET A 81 -7.59 9.26 11.94
N ASN A 82 -6.74 9.77 11.05
CA ASN A 82 -5.69 10.70 11.45
C ASN A 82 -6.20 12.16 11.50
N GLN A 83 -5.31 13.07 11.88
CA GLN A 83 -5.62 14.51 12.00
C GLN A 83 -5.98 15.18 10.67
N GLU A 84 -5.57 14.59 9.55
CA GLU A 84 -5.89 15.06 8.19
C GLU A 84 -7.22 14.49 7.68
N GLY A 85 -7.89 13.66 8.49
CA GLY A 85 -9.16 13.03 8.18
C GLY A 85 -9.07 11.81 7.28
N GLU A 86 -7.87 11.29 7.05
CA GLU A 86 -7.66 10.03 6.33
C GLU A 86 -8.00 8.86 7.25
N LYS A 87 -8.68 7.84 6.73
CA LYS A 87 -8.88 6.59 7.47
C LYS A 87 -7.54 5.87 7.57
N THR A 88 -7.22 5.33 8.73
CA THR A 88 -5.94 4.66 8.97
C THR A 88 -6.15 3.21 9.33
N VAL A 89 -5.33 2.33 8.77
CA VAL A 89 -5.27 0.91 9.15
C VAL A 89 -3.81 0.59 9.48
N ARG A 90 -3.55 0.23 10.73
CA ARG A 90 -2.23 -0.23 11.17
C ARG A 90 -2.14 -1.74 11.03
N VAL A 91 -1.07 -2.19 10.41
CA VAL A 91 -0.80 -3.61 10.16
C VAL A 91 0.60 -3.95 10.59
N THR A 92 0.77 -5.17 11.10
CA THR A 92 2.08 -5.75 11.35
C THR A 92 2.23 -6.99 10.50
N VAL A 93 3.27 -7.01 9.66
CA VAL A 93 3.64 -8.17 8.82
C VAL A 93 4.80 -8.91 9.45
N ARG A 94 4.77 -10.24 9.32
CA ARG A 94 5.79 -11.16 9.81
C ARG A 94 6.23 -12.05 8.67
N GLY A 95 7.53 -12.24 8.53
CA GLY A 95 8.08 -13.11 7.50
C GLY A 95 9.50 -13.54 7.81
N SER A 96 10.05 -14.31 6.90
CA SER A 96 11.41 -14.82 6.96
C SER A 96 12.18 -14.47 5.68
N ARG A 97 13.44 -14.02 5.85
CA ARG A 97 14.38 -13.77 4.73
C ARG A 97 15.64 -14.58 4.96
N GLY A 98 15.75 -15.71 4.28
CA GLY A 98 16.78 -16.69 4.59
C GLY A 98 16.59 -17.24 5.99
N SER A 99 17.56 -17.03 6.88
CA SER A 99 17.52 -17.48 8.28
C SER A 99 17.06 -16.42 9.28
N GLN A 100 16.69 -15.22 8.82
CA GLN A 100 16.27 -14.12 9.70
C GLN A 100 14.76 -13.93 9.63
N GLU A 101 14.11 -14.03 10.78
CA GLU A 101 12.72 -13.61 10.96
C GLU A 101 12.66 -12.09 11.12
N TYR A 102 11.60 -11.48 10.58
CA TYR A 102 11.33 -10.07 10.73
C TYR A 102 9.86 -9.82 11.10
N GLU A 103 9.65 -8.77 11.87
CA GLU A 103 8.34 -8.18 12.16
C GLU A 103 8.42 -6.69 11.85
N LYS A 104 7.49 -6.19 11.03
CA LYS A 104 7.46 -4.79 10.58
C LYS A 104 6.04 -4.25 10.60
N SER A 105 5.87 -3.03 11.11
CA SER A 105 4.57 -2.38 11.17
C SER A 105 4.45 -1.25 10.15
N PHE A 106 3.26 -1.12 9.58
CA PHE A 106 2.91 -0.13 8.58
C PHE A 106 1.55 0.48 8.89
N THR A 107 1.35 1.73 8.51
CA THR A 107 0.03 2.38 8.55
C THR A 107 -0.37 2.77 7.15
N PHE A 108 -1.48 2.20 6.68
CA PHE A 108 -2.13 2.56 5.44
C PHE A 108 -3.06 3.74 5.71
N CYS A 109 -2.81 4.86 5.03
CA CYS A 109 -3.67 6.03 5.03
C CYS A 109 -4.56 5.98 3.79
N LEU A 110 -5.86 6.10 4.00
CA LEU A 110 -6.89 5.89 3.00
C LEU A 110 -7.79 7.11 2.87
N VAL A 111 -8.10 7.49 1.64
CA VAL A 111 -8.98 8.62 1.30
C VAL A 111 -10.03 8.20 0.29
N THR A 112 -11.22 8.77 0.38
CA THR A 112 -12.26 8.54 -0.62
C THR A 112 -11.96 9.40 -1.83
N ARG A 113 -11.82 8.78 -2.99
CA ARG A 113 -11.56 9.50 -4.23
C ARG A 113 -12.81 10.26 -4.68
N GLU A 114 -12.68 11.56 -4.92
CA GLU A 114 -13.83 12.42 -5.21
C GLU A 114 -14.15 12.54 -6.71
N PHE A 115 -13.16 12.26 -7.57
CA PHE A 115 -13.23 12.48 -9.01
C PHE A 115 -12.66 11.32 -9.84
N GLY A 116 -13.07 11.25 -11.11
CA GLY A 116 -12.60 10.26 -12.08
C GLY A 116 -13.33 8.92 -12.01
N THR A 117 -12.80 7.91 -12.70
CA THR A 117 -13.42 6.58 -12.86
C THR A 117 -13.52 5.77 -11.57
N LYS A 118 -12.70 6.10 -10.57
CA LYS A 118 -12.69 5.48 -9.23
C LYS A 118 -13.38 6.35 -8.17
N LYS A 119 -14.26 7.28 -8.58
CA LYS A 119 -15.00 8.13 -7.65
C LYS A 119 -15.81 7.29 -6.65
N GLY A 120 -15.72 7.65 -5.37
CA GLY A 120 -16.37 6.95 -4.26
C GLY A 120 -15.60 5.73 -3.75
N CYS A 121 -14.55 5.29 -4.44
CA CYS A 121 -13.66 4.25 -3.95
C CYS A 121 -12.75 4.81 -2.87
N LEU A 122 -12.46 3.99 -1.87
CA LEU A 122 -11.46 4.29 -0.85
C LEU A 122 -10.10 3.82 -1.40
N MET A 123 -9.15 4.74 -1.45
CA MET A 123 -7.85 4.61 -2.11
C MET A 123 -6.74 4.87 -1.11
N THR A 124 -5.57 4.25 -1.28
CA THR A 124 -4.39 4.47 -0.44
C THR A 124 -3.68 5.76 -0.86
N SER A 125 -3.68 6.76 0.01
CA SER A 125 -2.96 8.04 -0.21
C SER A 125 -1.47 7.88 0.07
N ARG A 126 -1.13 7.16 1.15
CA ARG A 126 0.25 6.91 1.58
C ARG A 126 0.36 5.72 2.53
N ILE A 127 1.58 5.21 2.65
CA ILE A 127 1.94 4.17 3.63
C ILE A 127 3.05 4.73 4.52
N VAL A 128 2.86 4.66 5.83
CA VAL A 128 3.83 5.08 6.84
C VAL A 128 4.50 3.83 7.41
N LYS A 129 5.84 3.80 7.39
CA LYS A 129 6.66 2.77 8.04
C LYS A 129 7.04 3.18 9.46
N HIS A 130 7.11 2.22 10.37
CA HIS A 130 7.48 2.41 11.79
C HIS A 130 8.81 1.72 12.13
#